data_AF-A0A5C4TCN3-F1
#
_entry.id   AF-A0A5C4TCN3-F1
#
_cell.length_a   1.000
_cell.length_b   1.000
_cell.length_c   1.000
_cell.angle_alpha   90.00
_cell.angle_beta   90.00
_cell.angle_gamma   90.00
#
_symmetry.space_group_name_H-M   'P 1'
#
loop_
_entity.id
_entity.type
_entity.pdbx_description
1 polymer ?
#
loop_
_entity_poly.entity_id
_entity_poly.type
_entity_poly.pdbx_seq_one_letter_code
_entity_poly.pdbx_strand_id
1 'polypeptide(L)'
;MVQLLLKDLRIQKRFIGLGFVFVGFVFFLLGAFEGLPMSIPAAIFSHFLIVVASKMDERNNNGRMLVSFPLRRKDIVASKYAGIFMFMALAFCLTAIWRLLAGLVLPEGELPWFDLKSMAVAIAVLLLFYSIYFPLFFAFGSKISQVLDFIVIFAVGGAGVLALRIMEWSGANAGAFIRTVMEAELSIILLWAVGGCLTLLIVSWKMSVYLFERKNV
;
A
#
# COMPACT_ATOMS: atom_id res chain seq x y z
N MET A 1 0.71 -21.90 -0.22
CA MET A 1 0.50 -20.48 0.18
C MET A 1 1.52 -20.01 1.20
N VAL A 2 1.48 -20.48 2.46
CA VAL A 2 2.28 -19.93 3.58
C VAL A 2 3.79 -20.03 3.35
N GLN A 3 4.28 -21.12 2.74
CA GLN A 3 5.70 -21.29 2.40
C GLN A 3 6.21 -20.28 1.35
N LEU A 4 5.35 -19.84 0.42
CA LEU A 4 5.69 -18.79 -0.55
C LEU A 4 5.84 -17.44 0.15
N LEU A 5 4.91 -17.15 1.07
CA LEU A 5 4.91 -15.95 1.89
C LEU A 5 6.16 -15.85 2.81
N LEU A 6 6.56 -16.97 3.42
CA LEU A 6 7.79 -17.09 4.22
C LEU A 6 9.06 -16.91 3.40
N LYS A 7 9.06 -17.39 2.15
CA LYS A 7 10.17 -17.15 1.22
C LYS A 7 10.31 -15.66 0.94
N ASP A 8 9.21 -14.96 0.66
CA ASP A 8 9.21 -13.53 0.34
C ASP A 8 9.71 -12.70 1.54
N LEU A 9 9.27 -13.04 2.76
CA LEU A 9 9.81 -12.46 4.00
C LEU A 9 11.33 -12.64 4.15
N ARG A 10 11.84 -13.83 3.86
CA ARG A 10 13.26 -14.15 4.04
C ARG A 10 14.13 -13.36 3.06
N ILE A 11 13.67 -13.21 1.82
CA ILE A 11 14.34 -12.39 0.80
C ILE A 11 14.31 -10.91 1.19
N GLN A 12 13.20 -10.45 1.77
CA GLN A 12 13.00 -9.04 2.09
C GLN A 12 13.56 -8.59 3.44
N LYS A 13 13.96 -9.51 4.33
CA LYS A 13 14.46 -9.20 5.69
C LYS A 13 15.54 -8.12 5.72
N ARG A 14 16.47 -8.12 4.75
CA ARG A 14 17.53 -7.10 4.65
C ARG A 14 16.98 -5.71 4.33
N PHE A 15 15.98 -5.64 3.45
CA PHE A 15 15.31 -4.38 3.09
C PHE A 15 14.36 -3.90 4.17
N ILE A 16 13.74 -4.80 4.94
CA ILE A 16 12.96 -4.42 6.14
C ILE A 16 13.88 -3.76 7.15
N GLY A 17 15.07 -4.33 7.42
CA GLY A 17 16.04 -3.74 8.33
C GLY A 17 16.57 -2.38 7.83
N LEU A 18 16.94 -2.29 6.56
CA LEU A 18 17.44 -1.04 5.96
C LEU A 18 16.36 0.05 5.92
N GLY A 19 15.13 -0.35 5.59
CA GLY A 19 13.95 0.49 5.62
C GLY A 19 13.60 0.99 7.03
N PHE A 20 13.72 0.13 8.04
CA PHE A 20 13.53 0.52 9.44
C PHE A 20 14.53 1.59 9.87
N VAL A 21 15.82 1.43 9.55
CA VAL A 21 16.85 2.43 9.85
C VAL A 21 16.58 3.73 9.10
N PHE A 22 16.17 3.66 7.83
CA PHE A 22 15.86 4.84 7.03
C PHE A 22 14.67 5.63 7.60
N VAL A 23 13.57 4.95 7.95
CA VAL A 23 12.41 5.61 8.58
C VAL A 23 12.80 6.26 9.89
N GLY A 24 13.60 5.58 10.72
CA GLY A 24 14.13 6.15 11.96
C GLY A 24 14.96 7.39 11.74
N PHE A 25 15.86 7.34 10.77
CA PHE A 25 16.68 8.49 10.40
C PHE A 25 15.81 9.69 9.96
N VAL A 26 14.78 9.47 9.13
CA VAL A 26 13.87 10.56 8.72
C VAL A 26 13.05 11.08 9.92
N PHE A 27 12.61 10.20 10.81
CA PHE A 27 11.87 10.59 12.02
C PHE A 27 12.71 11.44 12.98
N PHE A 28 13.95 11.04 13.27
CA PHE A 28 14.78 11.69 14.28
C PHE A 28 15.58 12.88 13.76
N LEU A 29 16.07 12.83 12.52
CA LEU A 29 16.98 13.85 12.01
C LEU A 29 16.28 14.99 11.29
N LEU A 30 15.17 14.70 10.60
CA LEU A 30 14.53 15.67 9.74
C LEU A 30 13.34 16.39 10.39
N GLY A 31 12.79 15.88 11.50
CA GLY A 31 11.51 16.36 12.03
C GLY A 31 10.39 16.37 10.98
N ALA A 32 10.57 15.69 9.84
CA ALA A 32 9.78 15.91 8.63
C ALA A 32 8.30 15.48 8.74
N PHE A 33 7.94 14.89 9.87
CA PHE A 33 6.57 14.48 10.19
C PHE A 33 5.97 15.24 11.37
N GLU A 34 6.62 16.31 11.84
CA GLU A 34 6.04 17.23 12.83
C GLU A 34 4.68 17.75 12.32
N GLY A 35 3.65 17.57 13.14
CA GLY A 35 2.27 17.97 12.80
C GLY A 35 1.56 17.11 11.74
N LEU A 36 2.22 16.10 11.16
CA LEU A 36 1.58 15.17 10.21
C LEU A 36 0.99 13.95 10.94
N PRO A 37 -0.13 13.39 10.45
CA PRO A 37 -0.66 12.15 10.98
C PRO A 37 0.31 11.01 10.69
N MET A 38 0.51 10.15 11.70
CA MET A 38 1.39 8.99 11.64
C MET A 38 1.06 8.01 10.49
N SER A 39 -0.16 8.08 9.96
CA SER A 39 -0.61 7.24 8.85
C SER A 39 0.15 7.49 7.55
N ILE A 40 0.65 8.71 7.32
CA ILE A 40 1.39 9.10 6.11
C ILE A 40 2.75 8.40 6.03
N PRO A 41 3.66 8.53 7.01
CA PRO A 41 4.93 7.81 6.99
C PRO A 41 4.75 6.29 6.95
N ALA A 42 3.74 5.76 7.65
CA ALA A 42 3.41 4.34 7.60
C ALA A 42 2.97 3.89 6.20
N ALA A 43 2.16 4.70 5.51
CA ALA A 43 1.74 4.43 4.15
C ALA A 43 2.90 4.45 3.17
N ILE A 44 3.76 5.47 3.22
CA ILE A 44 4.96 5.57 2.36
C ILE A 44 5.86 4.37 2.59
N PHE A 45 6.09 4.00 3.85
CA PHE A 45 6.95 2.87 4.19
C PHE A 45 6.36 1.54 3.73
N SER A 46 5.05 1.34 3.91
CA SER A 46 4.36 0.16 3.38
C SER A 46 4.48 0.07 1.86
N HIS A 47 4.38 1.20 1.18
CA HIS A 47 4.48 1.26 -0.27
C HIS A 47 5.86 0.87 -0.76
N PHE A 48 6.90 1.44 -0.13
CA PHE A 48 8.28 1.10 -0.40
C PHE A 48 8.55 -0.40 -0.22
N LEU A 49 8.08 -1.01 0.87
CA LEU A 49 8.26 -2.44 1.12
C LEU A 49 7.59 -3.29 0.03
N ILE A 50 6.35 -2.98 -0.37
CA ILE A 50 5.62 -3.79 -1.35
C ILE A 50 6.23 -3.66 -2.76
N VAL A 51 6.68 -2.46 -3.14
CA VAL A 51 7.35 -2.23 -4.42
C VAL A 51 8.71 -2.95 -4.48
N VAL A 52 9.50 -2.88 -3.41
CA VAL A 52 10.78 -3.60 -3.32
C VAL A 52 10.57 -5.11 -3.38
N ALA A 53 9.55 -5.64 -2.70
CA ALA A 53 9.16 -7.05 -2.80
C ALA A 53 8.89 -7.46 -4.25
N SER A 54 8.08 -6.64 -4.94
CA SER A 54 7.67 -6.90 -6.33
C SER A 54 8.84 -6.81 -7.31
N LYS A 55 9.76 -5.86 -7.14
CA LYS A 55 10.96 -5.70 -7.97
C LYS A 55 11.99 -6.81 -7.75
N MET A 56 12.13 -7.30 -6.52
CA MET A 56 13.06 -8.40 -6.23
C MET A 56 12.57 -9.73 -6.83
N ASP A 57 11.26 -9.96 -6.82
CA ASP A 57 10.65 -11.10 -7.53
C ASP A 57 10.93 -11.07 -9.02
N GLU A 58 10.90 -9.88 -9.61
CA GLU A 58 11.15 -9.64 -11.03
C GLU A 58 12.63 -9.88 -11.38
N ARG A 59 13.55 -9.28 -10.59
CA ARG A 59 15.01 -9.42 -10.78
C ARG A 59 15.45 -10.88 -10.73
N ASN A 60 14.82 -11.69 -9.88
CA ASN A 60 15.16 -13.10 -9.71
C ASN A 60 14.41 -14.03 -10.67
N ASN A 61 13.67 -13.51 -11.67
CA ASN A 61 12.81 -14.30 -12.57
C ASN A 61 11.90 -15.27 -11.81
N ASN A 62 11.46 -14.88 -10.60
CA ASN A 62 10.79 -15.77 -9.67
C ASN A 62 9.48 -16.31 -10.28
N GLY A 63 8.83 -15.52 -11.15
CA GLY A 63 7.66 -15.95 -11.92
C GLY A 63 7.89 -17.16 -12.85
N ARG A 64 9.04 -17.24 -13.54
CA ARG A 64 9.36 -18.40 -14.41
C ARG A 64 9.73 -19.63 -13.59
N MET A 65 10.48 -19.44 -12.51
CA MET A 65 10.81 -20.50 -11.56
C MET A 65 9.57 -21.05 -10.85
N LEU A 66 8.62 -20.20 -10.47
CA LEU A 66 7.41 -20.64 -9.78
C LEU A 66 6.44 -21.40 -10.69
N VAL A 67 6.45 -21.12 -12.00
CA VAL A 67 5.64 -21.84 -13.00
C VAL A 67 6.22 -23.24 -13.31
N SER A 68 7.52 -23.47 -13.10
CA SER A 68 8.10 -24.82 -13.23
C SER A 68 7.79 -25.75 -12.06
N PHE A 69 7.28 -25.22 -10.94
CA PHE A 69 6.77 -26.04 -9.85
C PHE A 69 5.30 -26.43 -10.10
N PRO A 70 4.83 -27.58 -9.59
CA PRO A 70 3.43 -28.02 -9.68
C PRO A 70 2.53 -27.21 -8.73
N LEU A 71 2.58 -25.88 -8.83
CA LEU A 71 1.79 -24.93 -8.04
C LEU A 71 0.64 -24.40 -8.89
N ARG A 72 -0.53 -24.26 -8.28
CA ARG A 72 -1.68 -23.65 -8.95
C ARG A 72 -1.41 -22.16 -9.13
N ARG A 73 -1.69 -21.64 -10.33
CA ARG A 73 -1.57 -20.21 -10.65
C ARG A 73 -2.34 -19.29 -9.69
N LYS A 74 -3.50 -19.75 -9.23
CA LYS A 74 -4.32 -19.07 -8.19
C LYS A 74 -3.57 -18.91 -6.88
N ASP A 75 -2.71 -19.85 -6.52
CA ASP A 75 -1.99 -19.86 -5.25
C ASP A 75 -0.84 -18.86 -5.25
N ILE A 76 -0.24 -18.62 -6.41
CA ILE A 76 0.80 -17.59 -6.59
C ILE A 76 0.18 -16.20 -6.47
N VAL A 77 -0.99 -15.98 -7.06
CA VAL A 77 -1.70 -14.69 -6.95
C VAL A 77 -2.16 -14.47 -5.51
N ALA A 78 -2.78 -15.46 -4.88
CA ALA A 78 -3.26 -15.36 -3.51
C ALA A 78 -2.13 -15.08 -2.51
N SER A 79 -0.95 -15.69 -2.66
CA SER A 79 0.20 -15.40 -1.78
C SER A 79 0.69 -13.95 -1.92
N LYS A 80 0.64 -13.37 -3.13
CA LYS A 80 1.01 -11.97 -3.34
C LYS A 80 0.03 -10.99 -2.66
N TYR A 81 -1.27 -11.23 -2.81
CA TYR A 81 -2.29 -10.41 -2.13
C TYR A 81 -2.19 -10.53 -0.61
N ALA A 82 -1.92 -11.72 -0.08
CA ALA A 82 -1.67 -11.91 1.34
C ALA A 82 -0.37 -11.20 1.83
N GLY A 83 0.65 -11.11 0.97
CA GLY A 83 1.87 -10.34 1.21
C GLY A 83 1.60 -8.85 1.44
N ILE A 84 0.65 -8.24 0.72
CA ILE A 84 0.27 -6.83 0.90
C ILE A 84 -0.17 -6.57 2.34
N PHE A 85 -1.11 -7.37 2.84
CA PHE A 85 -1.63 -7.22 4.21
C PHE A 85 -0.52 -7.39 5.25
N MET A 86 0.38 -8.36 5.03
CA MET A 86 1.49 -8.61 5.95
C MET A 86 2.52 -7.48 5.93
N PHE A 87 2.96 -7.00 4.77
CA PHE A 87 3.93 -5.89 4.68
C PHE A 87 3.35 -4.57 5.15
N MET A 88 2.06 -4.35 4.91
CA MET A 88 1.32 -3.21 5.45
C MET A 88 1.29 -3.27 6.98
N ALA A 89 0.86 -4.39 7.57
CA ALA A 89 0.85 -4.57 9.02
C ALA A 89 2.25 -4.39 9.64
N LEU A 90 3.29 -4.94 9.01
CA LEU A 90 4.67 -4.75 9.43
C LEU A 90 5.10 -3.28 9.39
N ALA A 91 4.77 -2.54 8.32
CA ALA A 91 5.11 -1.13 8.19
C ALA A 91 4.43 -0.27 9.26
N PHE A 92 3.14 -0.51 9.52
CA PHE A 92 2.40 0.17 10.60
C PHE A 92 2.95 -0.17 11.99
N CYS A 93 3.33 -1.42 12.25
CA CYS A 93 3.98 -1.79 13.51
C CYS A 93 5.34 -1.12 13.69
N LEU A 94 6.18 -1.13 12.65
CA LEU A 94 7.53 -0.56 12.71
C LEU A 94 7.52 0.96 12.90
N THR A 95 6.59 1.65 12.25
CA THR A 95 6.37 3.09 12.49
C THR A 95 5.83 3.37 13.88
N ALA A 96 4.97 2.49 14.44
CA ALA A 96 4.50 2.63 15.82
C ALA A 96 5.63 2.49 16.84
N ILE A 97 6.54 1.53 16.62
CA ILE A 97 7.75 1.37 17.45
C ILE A 97 8.60 2.63 17.37
N TRP A 98 8.79 3.19 16.16
CA TRP A 98 9.57 4.43 16.02
C TRP A 98 8.95 5.62 16.74
N ARG A 99 7.62 5.76 16.72
CA ARG A 99 6.91 6.78 17.48
C ARG A 99 7.11 6.62 18.99
N LEU A 100 7.05 5.39 19.51
CA LEU A 100 7.31 5.12 20.93
C LEU A 100 8.74 5.47 21.32
N LEU A 101 9.73 5.12 20.48
CA LEU A 101 11.13 5.46 20.70
C LEU A 101 11.36 6.98 20.60
N ALA A 102 10.71 7.66 19.67
CA ALA A 102 10.78 9.10 19.52
C ALA A 102 10.20 9.82 20.75
N GLY A 103 9.11 9.32 21.33
CA GLY A 103 8.51 9.89 22.55
C GLY A 103 9.36 9.77 23.81
N LEU A 104 10.43 8.96 23.80
CA LEU A 104 11.40 8.90 24.90
C LEU A 104 12.47 10.00 24.82
N VAL A 105 12.63 10.64 23.65
CA VAL A 105 13.75 11.55 23.35
C VAL A 105 13.25 12.95 22.98
N LEU A 106 12.11 13.05 22.29
CA LEU A 106 11.55 14.30 21.77
C LEU A 106 10.39 14.80 22.65
N PRO A 107 10.20 16.13 22.79
CA PRO A 107 9.05 16.71 23.49
C PRO A 107 7.73 16.33 22.82
N GLU A 108 6.64 16.26 23.60
CA GLU A 108 5.32 15.81 23.12
C GLU A 108 4.77 16.58 21.90
N GLY A 109 5.25 17.82 21.67
CA GLY A 109 4.81 18.68 20.57
C GLY A 109 5.38 18.34 19.18
N GLU A 110 6.46 17.56 19.10
CA GLU A 110 7.12 17.19 17.83
C GLU A 110 6.70 15.80 17.33
N LEU A 111 5.84 15.11 18.08
CA LEU A 111 5.40 13.76 17.74
C LEU A 111 4.24 13.80 16.72
N PRO A 112 4.27 12.93 15.68
CA PRO A 112 3.15 12.80 14.78
C PRO A 112 1.90 12.33 15.52
N TRP A 113 0.77 12.93 15.16
CA TRP A 113 -0.50 12.71 15.82
C TRP A 113 -1.01 11.31 15.48
N PHE A 114 -1.56 10.64 16.50
CA PHE A 114 -2.18 9.33 16.33
C PHE A 114 -3.68 9.49 16.24
N ASP A 115 -4.18 9.42 15.02
CA ASP A 115 -5.60 9.45 14.74
C ASP A 115 -6.02 8.16 14.01
N LEU A 116 -6.92 7.40 14.64
CA LEU A 116 -7.47 6.18 14.06
C LEU A 116 -8.17 6.44 12.73
N LYS A 117 -8.80 7.62 12.54
CA LYS A 117 -9.44 7.97 11.27
C LYS A 117 -8.40 8.10 10.16
N SER A 118 -7.33 8.86 10.42
CA SER A 118 -6.22 9.02 9.46
C SER A 118 -5.58 7.69 9.06
N MET A 119 -5.51 6.73 9.98
CA MET A 119 -4.98 5.37 9.75
C MET A 119 -5.90 4.57 8.83
N ALA A 120 -7.21 4.56 9.12
CA ALA A 120 -8.19 3.85 8.31
C ALA A 120 -8.25 4.38 6.87
N VAL A 121 -8.19 5.71 6.70
CA VAL A 121 -8.16 6.36 5.38
C VAL A 121 -6.89 5.97 4.62
N ALA A 122 -5.71 6.02 5.26
CA ALA A 122 -4.46 5.64 4.61
C ALA A 122 -4.46 4.17 4.16
N ILE A 123 -4.97 3.27 4.99
CA ILE A 123 -5.13 1.85 4.65
C ILE A 123 -6.06 1.72 3.44
N ALA A 124 -7.21 2.40 3.42
CA ALA A 124 -8.14 2.36 2.30
C ALA A 124 -7.53 2.84 0.99
N VAL A 125 -6.79 3.95 1.02
CA VAL A 125 -6.09 4.50 -0.16
C VAL A 125 -5.03 3.52 -0.67
N LEU A 126 -4.26 2.89 0.22
CA LEU A 126 -3.27 1.87 -0.16
C LEU A 126 -3.95 0.64 -0.80
N LEU A 127 -5.05 0.16 -0.22
CA LEU A 127 -5.80 -0.96 -0.79
C LEU A 127 -6.33 -0.62 -2.19
N LEU A 128 -6.87 0.58 -2.38
CA LEU A 128 -7.30 1.08 -3.69
C LEU A 128 -6.16 1.10 -4.70
N PHE A 129 -5.00 1.62 -4.30
CA PHE A 129 -3.80 1.65 -5.13
C PHE A 129 -3.39 0.24 -5.56
N TYR A 130 -3.31 -0.70 -4.61
CA TYR A 130 -2.88 -2.07 -4.89
C TYR A 130 -3.91 -2.88 -5.69
N SER A 131 -5.19 -2.58 -5.52
CA SER A 131 -6.27 -3.14 -6.32
C SER A 131 -6.10 -2.85 -7.81
N ILE A 132 -5.49 -1.72 -8.19
CA ILE A 132 -5.20 -1.42 -9.61
C ILE A 132 -3.81 -1.92 -10.02
N TYR A 133 -2.84 -1.82 -9.10
CA TYR A 133 -1.45 -2.20 -9.34
C TYR A 133 -1.27 -3.68 -9.68
N PHE A 134 -1.82 -4.58 -8.87
CA PHE A 134 -1.56 -6.02 -9.01
C PHE A 134 -2.11 -6.64 -10.30
N PRO A 135 -3.34 -6.36 -10.75
CA PRO A 135 -3.84 -6.85 -12.04
C PRO A 135 -2.93 -6.44 -13.20
N LEU A 136 -2.50 -5.18 -13.22
CA LEU A 136 -1.58 -4.66 -14.22
C LEU A 136 -0.21 -5.35 -14.12
N PHE A 137 0.31 -5.55 -12.91
CA PHE A 137 1.57 -6.24 -12.68
C PHE A 137 1.58 -7.66 -13.26
N PHE A 138 0.50 -8.42 -13.06
CA PHE A 138 0.36 -9.77 -13.63
C PHE A 138 0.14 -9.74 -15.15
N ALA A 139 -0.57 -8.75 -15.68
CA ALA A 139 -0.81 -8.58 -17.11
C ALA A 139 0.49 -8.30 -17.89
N PHE A 140 1.20 -7.22 -17.55
CA PHE A 140 2.30 -6.68 -18.36
C PHE A 140 3.65 -7.37 -18.10
N GLY A 141 3.81 -8.07 -16.97
CA GLY A 141 5.02 -8.85 -16.68
C GLY A 141 6.30 -8.01 -16.53
N SER A 142 7.44 -8.69 -16.61
CA SER A 142 8.69 -8.30 -15.95
C SER A 142 9.44 -7.07 -16.53
N LYS A 143 8.94 -6.47 -17.61
CA LYS A 143 9.65 -5.39 -18.33
C LYS A 143 9.06 -4.02 -18.04
N ILE A 144 7.89 -3.96 -17.42
CA ILE A 144 7.10 -2.72 -17.29
C ILE A 144 6.91 -2.32 -15.82
N SER A 145 7.31 -3.11 -14.81
CA SER A 145 6.96 -2.80 -13.40
C SER A 145 7.38 -1.40 -12.93
N GLN A 146 8.55 -0.90 -13.36
CA GLN A 146 8.99 0.45 -13.03
C GLN A 146 8.09 1.52 -13.64
N VAL A 147 7.66 1.33 -14.89
CA VAL A 147 6.72 2.25 -15.57
C VAL A 147 5.32 2.09 -14.97
N LEU A 148 4.99 0.90 -14.47
CA LEU A 148 3.70 0.57 -13.87
C LEU A 148 3.49 1.33 -12.56
N ASP A 149 4.52 1.46 -11.71
CA ASP A 149 4.47 2.33 -10.52
C ASP A 149 4.02 3.75 -10.91
N PHE A 150 4.66 4.34 -11.93
CA PHE A 150 4.31 5.67 -12.43
C PHE A 150 2.89 5.72 -13.01
N ILE A 151 2.51 4.77 -13.86
CA ILE A 151 1.18 4.73 -14.48
C ILE A 151 0.10 4.69 -13.40
N VAL A 152 0.27 3.89 -12.34
CA VAL A 152 -0.73 3.78 -11.29
C VAL A 152 -0.78 5.03 -10.41
N ILE A 153 0.37 5.63 -10.09
CA ILE A 153 0.41 6.92 -9.38
C ILE A 153 -0.29 8.01 -10.19
N PHE A 154 -0.02 8.11 -11.50
CA PHE A 154 -0.69 9.08 -12.36
C PHE A 154 -2.17 8.75 -12.58
N ALA A 155 -2.55 7.48 -12.67
CA ALA A 155 -3.95 7.10 -12.83
C ALA A 155 -4.75 7.41 -11.56
N VAL A 156 -4.27 7.00 -10.38
CA VAL A 156 -4.97 7.22 -9.11
C VAL A 156 -4.90 8.68 -8.69
N GLY A 157 -3.70 9.28 -8.72
CA GLY A 157 -3.49 10.68 -8.36
C GLY A 157 -4.15 11.63 -9.35
N GLY A 158 -3.99 11.38 -10.65
CA GLY A 158 -4.62 12.17 -11.71
C GLY A 158 -6.13 12.06 -11.71
N ALA A 159 -6.70 10.85 -11.54
CA ALA A 159 -8.16 10.70 -11.39
C ALA A 159 -8.68 11.42 -10.14
N GLY A 160 -7.94 11.38 -9.03
CA GLY A 160 -8.28 12.12 -7.81
C GLY A 160 -8.34 13.63 -8.06
N VAL A 161 -7.31 14.20 -8.69
CA VAL A 161 -7.25 15.64 -9.01
C VAL A 161 -8.33 16.03 -10.03
N LEU A 162 -8.56 15.22 -11.06
CA LEU A 162 -9.62 15.46 -12.05
C LEU A 162 -11.01 15.41 -11.41
N ALA A 163 -11.26 14.46 -10.52
CA ALA A 163 -12.52 14.38 -9.79
C ALA A 163 -12.77 15.63 -8.94
N LEU A 164 -11.75 16.13 -8.24
CA LEU A 164 -11.83 17.38 -7.48
C LEU A 164 -12.11 18.58 -8.38
N ARG A 165 -11.44 18.67 -9.54
CA ARG A 165 -11.68 19.74 -10.52
C ARG A 165 -13.07 19.70 -11.14
N ILE A 166 -13.59 18.52 -11.45
CA ILE A 166 -14.95 18.33 -11.96
C ILE A 166 -15.98 18.75 -10.89
N MET A 167 -15.72 18.42 -9.62
CA MET A 167 -16.57 18.86 -8.51
C MET A 167 -16.57 20.38 -8.36
N GLU A 168 -15.40 21.04 -8.42
CA GLU A 168 -15.30 22.50 -8.41
C GLU A 168 -16.07 23.14 -9.58
N TRP A 169 -15.97 22.58 -10.79
CA TRP A 169 -16.72 23.05 -11.96
C TRP A 169 -18.23 22.84 -11.85
N SER A 170 -18.68 21.84 -11.09
CA SER A 170 -20.11 21.60 -10.84
C SER A 170 -20.72 22.54 -9.80
N GLY A 171 -19.94 23.46 -9.21
CA GLY A 171 -20.37 24.32 -8.12
C GLY A 171 -20.46 23.61 -6.76
N ALA A 172 -20.09 22.33 -6.69
CA ALA A 172 -19.94 21.60 -5.44
C ALA A 172 -18.62 22.04 -4.78
N ASN A 173 -18.72 22.60 -3.58
CA ASN A 173 -17.55 23.07 -2.85
C ASN A 173 -16.72 21.85 -2.41
N ALA A 174 -15.62 21.55 -3.11
CA ALA A 174 -14.77 20.39 -2.82
C ALA A 174 -14.30 20.38 -1.35
N GLY A 175 -14.08 21.57 -0.78
CA GLY A 175 -13.79 21.74 0.64
C GLY A 175 -14.92 21.31 1.58
N ALA A 176 -16.19 21.46 1.17
CA ALA A 176 -17.33 20.99 1.96
C ALA A 176 -17.48 19.46 1.90
N PHE A 177 -17.15 18.82 0.77
CA PHE A 177 -17.17 17.36 0.65
C PHE A 177 -16.03 16.72 1.45
N ILE A 178 -14.85 17.33 1.44
CA ILE A 178 -13.73 16.90 2.29
C ILE A 178 -14.10 17.10 3.76
N ARG A 179 -14.74 18.23 4.12
CA ARG A 179 -15.22 18.47 5.48
C ARG A 179 -16.28 17.47 5.93
N THR A 180 -17.29 17.17 5.11
CA THR A 180 -18.33 16.19 5.46
C THR A 180 -17.76 14.79 5.58
N VAL A 181 -16.74 14.43 4.79
CA VAL A 181 -16.01 13.16 4.94
C VAL A 181 -15.15 13.14 6.22
N MET A 182 -14.55 14.26 6.61
CA MET A 182 -13.76 14.37 7.84
C MET A 182 -14.64 14.43 9.11
N GLU A 183 -15.80 15.06 9.01
CA GLU A 183 -16.81 15.21 10.08
C GLU A 183 -17.75 14.01 10.20
N ALA A 184 -17.80 13.13 9.19
CA ALA A 184 -18.62 11.92 9.24
C ALA A 184 -18.26 11.01 10.42
N GLU A 185 -19.28 10.33 10.94
CA GLU A 185 -19.12 9.38 12.04
C GLU A 185 -18.15 8.26 11.67
N LEU A 186 -17.29 7.92 12.63
CA LEU A 186 -16.18 6.97 12.49
C LEU A 186 -16.67 5.58 12.01
N SER A 187 -17.86 5.20 12.45
CA SER A 187 -18.59 3.98 12.09
C SER A 187 -18.96 3.92 10.61
N ILE A 188 -19.42 5.02 10.02
CA ILE A 188 -19.84 5.09 8.61
C ILE A 188 -18.61 5.08 7.70
N ILE A 189 -17.57 5.85 8.04
CA ILE A 189 -16.30 5.88 7.28
C ILE A 189 -15.67 4.49 7.26
N LEU A 190 -15.61 3.81 8.41
CA LEU A 190 -15.07 2.45 8.50
C LEU A 190 -15.88 1.46 7.64
N LEU A 191 -17.21 1.56 7.64
CA LEU A 191 -18.06 0.63 6.89
C LEU A 191 -17.90 0.77 5.38
N TRP A 192 -17.84 2.01 4.87
CA TRP A 192 -17.60 2.29 3.45
C TRP A 192 -16.14 2.02 3.03
N ALA A 193 -15.16 2.39 3.86
CA ALA A 193 -13.75 2.16 3.58
C ALA A 193 -13.43 0.66 3.56
N VAL A 194 -13.88 -0.09 4.57
CA VAL A 194 -13.60 -1.54 4.68
C VAL A 194 -14.46 -2.33 3.69
N GLY A 195 -15.77 -2.04 3.57
CA GLY A 195 -16.66 -2.73 2.64
C GLY A 195 -16.33 -2.43 1.17
N GLY A 196 -16.07 -1.17 0.84
CA GLY A 196 -15.65 -0.75 -0.49
C GLY A 196 -14.29 -1.31 -0.88
N CYS A 197 -13.31 -1.29 0.02
CA CYS A 197 -12.00 -1.90 -0.26
C CYS A 197 -12.07 -3.42 -0.41
N LEU A 198 -12.87 -4.12 0.41
CA LEU A 198 -13.02 -5.56 0.31
C LEU A 198 -13.65 -5.97 -1.04
N THR A 199 -14.71 -5.29 -1.46
CA THR A 199 -15.35 -5.56 -2.74
C THR A 199 -14.42 -5.28 -3.92
N LEU A 200 -13.69 -4.16 -3.90
CA LEU A 200 -12.69 -3.82 -4.91
C LEU A 200 -11.55 -4.84 -4.94
N LEU A 201 -11.05 -5.29 -3.79
CA LEU A 201 -10.01 -6.33 -3.72
C LEU A 201 -10.49 -7.66 -4.27
N ILE A 202 -11.75 -8.06 -4.03
CA ILE A 202 -12.31 -9.30 -4.58
C ILE A 202 -12.40 -9.20 -6.12
N VAL A 203 -12.85 -8.06 -6.65
CA VAL A 203 -12.92 -7.82 -8.10
C VAL A 203 -11.52 -7.82 -8.71
N SER A 204 -10.57 -7.14 -8.08
CA SER A 204 -9.18 -7.06 -8.50
C SER A 204 -8.47 -8.42 -8.46
N TRP A 205 -8.72 -9.21 -7.41
CA TRP A 205 -8.20 -10.56 -7.30
C TRP A 205 -8.73 -11.46 -8.42
N LYS A 206 -10.04 -11.42 -8.70
CA LYS A 206 -10.64 -12.18 -9.82
C LYS A 206 -10.05 -11.76 -11.17
N MET A 207 -9.88 -10.45 -11.40
CA MET A 207 -9.24 -9.91 -12.60
C MET A 207 -7.79 -10.38 -12.74
N SER A 208 -7.03 -10.35 -11.65
CA SER A 208 -5.63 -10.80 -11.61
C SER A 208 -5.51 -12.29 -11.94
N VAL A 209 -6.38 -13.13 -11.37
CA VAL A 209 -6.42 -14.57 -11.66
C VAL A 209 -6.74 -14.83 -13.12
N TYR A 210 -7.74 -14.15 -13.67
CA TYR A 210 -8.14 -14.28 -15.07
C TYR A 210 -7.02 -13.88 -16.05
N LEU A 211 -6.34 -12.76 -15.79
CA LEU A 211 -5.22 -12.29 -16.59
C LEU A 211 -4.02 -13.26 -16.53
N PHE A 212 -3.74 -13.83 -15.36
CA PHE A 212 -2.62 -14.75 -15.16
C PHE A 212 -2.87 -16.17 -15.69
N GLU A 213 -4.14 -16.62 -15.75
CA GLU A 213 -4.53 -17.88 -16.39
C GLU A 213 -4.49 -17.80 -17.92
N ARG A 214 -4.83 -16.65 -18.51
CA ARG A 214 -4.76 -16.43 -19.98
C ARG A 214 -3.34 -16.20 -20.51
N LYS A 215 -2.40 -15.88 -19.63
CA LYS A 215 -1.00 -15.69 -20.00
C LYS A 215 -0.33 -17.06 -20.17
N ASN A 216 -0.26 -17.54 -21.40
CA ASN A 216 0.61 -18.65 -21.77
C ASN A 216 2.06 -18.17 -21.53
N VAL A 217 2.69 -18.70 -20.48
CA VAL A 217 4.10 -18.45 -20.12
C VAL A 217 4.93 -19.51 -20.82
#